data_AF-A0AA42L652-F1
#
_entry.id   AF-A0AA42L652-F1
#
_cell.length_a   1.000
_cell.length_b   1.000
_cell.length_c   1.000
_cell.angle_alpha   90.00
_cell.angle_beta   90.00
_cell.angle_gamma   90.00
#
_symmetry.space_group_name_H-M   'P 1'
#
loop_
_entity.id
_entity.type
_entity.pdbx_description
1 polymer ?
#
loop_
_entity_poly.entity_id
_entity_poly.type
_entity_poly.pdbx_seq_one_letter_code
_entity_poly.pdbx_strand_id
1 'polypeptide(L)'
;MKPSDIVAHLRAHCPVLAGNVGAGINWDAIEKAARWEGLHAFVVPTDDKASPPQYDNALVQEITEGVDIVVVWPQRDEPGYGVADEVTAMRQALCRALVGWTPPGSADWLVYEGRGFLLTDRAKVAYSFSFSSLEVMGSLELRSDPAQVETWHEAELLGLSQLEGVDIDVDAINPMVDRNLKPDGVGPDGRKEHHMKVDLPHDNPKP
;
A
#
# COMPACT_ATOMS: atom_id res chain seq x y z
N MET A 1 -0.03 -6.93 1.93
CA MET A 1 -0.82 -8.16 1.63
C MET A 1 0.01 -9.44 1.75
N LYS A 2 -0.46 -10.46 2.49
CA LYS A 2 0.32 -11.70 2.72
C LYS A 2 -0.04 -12.83 1.73
N PRO A 3 0.96 -13.48 1.09
CA PRO A 3 0.71 -14.61 0.19
C PRO A 3 0.00 -15.79 0.84
N SER A 4 0.27 -16.05 2.13
CA SER A 4 -0.36 -17.13 2.90
C SER A 4 -1.88 -16.97 2.97
N ASP A 5 -2.36 -15.73 3.09
CA ASP A 5 -3.79 -15.45 3.26
C ASP A 5 -4.52 -15.67 1.94
N ILE A 6 -3.90 -15.28 0.82
CA ILE A 6 -4.40 -15.55 -0.53
C ILE A 6 -4.41 -17.05 -0.82
N VAL A 7 -3.36 -17.79 -0.44
CA VAL A 7 -3.33 -19.26 -0.58
C VAL A 7 -4.49 -19.90 0.17
N ALA A 8 -4.69 -19.51 1.43
CA ALA A 8 -5.78 -20.04 2.25
C ALA A 8 -7.15 -19.73 1.63
N HIS A 9 -7.35 -18.49 1.17
CA HIS A 9 -8.58 -18.06 0.51
C HIS A 9 -8.85 -18.82 -0.79
N LEU A 10 -7.84 -18.98 -1.66
CA LEU A 10 -7.97 -19.74 -2.91
C LEU A 10 -8.29 -21.21 -2.65
N ARG A 11 -7.67 -21.84 -1.65
CA ARG A 11 -7.98 -23.23 -1.29
C ARG A 11 -9.43 -23.40 -0.83
N ALA A 12 -10.00 -22.40 -0.17
CA ALA A 12 -11.39 -22.42 0.29
C ALA A 12 -12.40 -22.07 -0.82
N HIS A 13 -12.06 -21.15 -1.71
CA HIS A 13 -13.02 -20.52 -2.63
C HIS A 13 -12.81 -20.81 -4.13
N CYS A 14 -11.71 -21.50 -4.50
CA CYS A 14 -11.42 -21.90 -5.87
C CYS A 14 -11.30 -23.44 -6.01
N PRO A 15 -12.44 -24.16 -6.09
CA PRO A 15 -12.44 -25.63 -6.11
C PRO A 15 -11.77 -26.24 -7.34
N VAL A 16 -11.64 -25.49 -8.44
CA VAL A 16 -10.96 -25.93 -9.68
C VAL A 16 -9.50 -26.30 -9.41
N LEU A 17 -8.86 -25.63 -8.45
CA LEU A 17 -7.46 -25.90 -8.08
C LEU A 17 -7.32 -27.12 -7.17
N ALA A 18 -8.41 -27.71 -6.68
CA ALA A 18 -8.42 -28.90 -5.81
C ALA A 18 -7.44 -28.83 -4.62
N GLY A 19 -7.16 -27.62 -4.11
CA GLY A 19 -6.20 -27.39 -3.03
C GLY A 19 -4.72 -27.32 -3.45
N ASN A 20 -4.39 -27.54 -4.74
CA ASN A 20 -3.04 -27.45 -5.31
C ASN A 20 -2.59 -25.98 -5.49
N VAL A 21 -2.59 -25.25 -4.38
CA VAL A 21 -2.19 -23.85 -4.31
C VAL A 21 -1.02 -23.73 -3.35
N GLY A 22 0.09 -23.16 -3.81
CA GLY A 22 1.28 -22.84 -3.01
C GLY A 22 1.59 -21.35 -3.03
N ALA A 23 2.64 -20.96 -2.31
CA ALA A 23 3.24 -19.64 -2.42
C ALA A 23 4.69 -19.78 -2.87
N GLY A 24 5.21 -18.79 -3.59
CA GLY A 24 6.62 -18.72 -3.97
C GLY A 24 7.08 -17.28 -4.15
N ILE A 25 8.40 -17.10 -4.16
CA ILE A 25 9.01 -15.76 -4.19
C ILE A 25 9.13 -15.20 -5.61
N ASN A 26 9.34 -16.07 -6.61
CA ASN A 26 9.35 -15.71 -8.02
C ASN A 26 9.09 -16.96 -8.89
N TRP A 27 8.72 -16.73 -10.14
CA TRP A 27 8.43 -17.81 -11.09
C TRP A 27 9.64 -18.72 -11.35
N ASP A 28 10.83 -18.17 -11.58
CA ASP A 28 12.02 -18.94 -11.95
C ASP A 28 12.41 -20.00 -10.91
N ALA A 29 12.26 -19.69 -9.63
CA ALA A 29 12.53 -20.63 -8.54
C ALA A 29 11.49 -21.75 -8.50
N ILE A 30 10.21 -21.40 -8.68
CA ILE A 30 9.10 -22.35 -8.70
C ILE A 30 9.25 -23.29 -9.91
N GLU A 31 9.58 -22.73 -11.08
CA GLU A 31 9.71 -23.48 -12.33
C GLU A 31 10.73 -24.63 -12.21
N LYS A 32 11.87 -24.35 -11.56
CA LYS A 32 13.00 -25.29 -11.42
C LYS A 32 12.79 -26.33 -10.32
N ALA A 33 12.02 -26.00 -9.28
CA ALA A 33 11.90 -26.83 -8.09
C ALA A 33 10.79 -27.89 -8.18
N ALA A 34 9.73 -27.63 -8.94
CA ALA A 34 8.53 -28.44 -8.88
C ALA A 34 8.50 -29.58 -9.91
N ARG A 35 7.87 -30.69 -9.52
CA ARG A 35 7.41 -31.74 -10.42
C ARG A 35 5.96 -31.44 -10.81
N TRP A 36 5.71 -31.39 -12.11
CA TRP A 36 4.47 -30.89 -12.68
C TRP A 36 3.45 -32.00 -12.92
N GLU A 37 2.97 -32.63 -11.85
CA GLU A 37 1.92 -33.63 -11.94
C GLU A 37 0.56 -32.95 -11.73
N GLY A 38 -0.16 -32.68 -12.82
CA GLY A 38 -1.49 -32.06 -12.77
C GLY A 38 -1.47 -30.53 -12.72
N LEU A 39 -2.63 -29.96 -12.39
CA LEU A 39 -2.85 -28.52 -12.30
C LEU A 39 -2.33 -27.99 -10.95
N HIS A 40 -1.50 -26.95 -11.00
CA HIS A 40 -0.96 -26.26 -9.82
C HIS A 40 -1.10 -24.75 -9.97
N ALA A 41 -1.31 -24.05 -8.85
CA ALA A 41 -1.27 -22.59 -8.79
C ALA A 41 -0.30 -22.12 -7.70
N PHE A 42 0.37 -21.00 -7.95
CA PHE A 42 1.29 -20.38 -7.01
C PHE A 42 0.97 -18.91 -6.86
N VAL A 43 0.90 -18.45 -5.62
CA VAL A 43 0.80 -17.05 -5.27
C VAL A 43 2.20 -16.46 -5.23
N VAL A 44 2.47 -15.48 -6.10
CA VAL A 44 3.77 -14.84 -6.27
C VAL A 44 3.59 -13.33 -6.08
N PRO A 45 4.12 -12.73 -5.00
CA PRO A 45 4.14 -11.27 -4.87
C PRO A 45 4.84 -10.62 -6.06
N THR A 46 4.35 -9.45 -6.47
CA THR A 46 5.07 -8.58 -7.41
C THR A 46 5.61 -7.36 -6.66
N ASP A 47 6.34 -6.52 -7.38
CA ASP A 47 6.75 -5.22 -6.85
C ASP A 47 5.53 -4.40 -6.43
N ASP A 48 5.70 -3.63 -5.36
CA ASP A 48 4.77 -2.60 -4.93
C ASP A 48 5.11 -1.26 -5.60
N LYS A 49 4.12 -0.36 -5.63
CA LYS A 49 4.29 0.98 -6.18
C LYS A 49 3.71 2.01 -5.23
N ALA A 50 4.58 2.86 -4.69
CA ALA A 50 4.17 3.97 -3.85
C ALA A 50 3.77 5.20 -4.68
N SER A 51 2.67 5.85 -4.29
CA SER A 51 2.31 7.18 -4.75
C SER A 51 3.25 8.23 -4.13
N PRO A 52 3.29 9.46 -4.66
CA PRO A 52 3.77 10.60 -3.89
C PRO A 52 2.97 10.78 -2.58
N PRO A 53 3.51 11.51 -1.59
CA PRO A 53 2.76 11.88 -0.39
C PRO A 53 1.47 12.63 -0.77
N GLN A 54 0.38 12.30 -0.09
CA GLN A 54 -0.92 12.93 -0.32
C GLN A 54 -1.03 14.33 0.31
N TYR A 55 -0.17 14.65 1.27
CA TYR A 55 -0.21 15.88 2.05
C TYR A 55 1.17 16.54 2.13
N ASP A 56 1.19 17.86 2.28
CA ASP A 56 2.43 18.64 2.40
C ASP A 56 3.04 18.58 3.81
N ASN A 57 2.20 18.32 4.82
CA ASN A 57 2.55 18.38 6.24
C ASN A 57 2.48 17.02 6.96
N ALA A 58 2.19 15.94 6.23
CA ALA A 58 2.16 14.59 6.77
C ALA A 58 2.60 13.60 5.68
N LEU A 59 3.34 12.57 6.06
CA LEU A 59 3.74 11.50 5.15
C LEU A 59 2.67 10.41 5.15
N VAL A 60 1.69 10.55 4.25
CA VAL A 60 0.69 9.52 3.95
C VAL A 60 0.79 9.16 2.48
N GLN A 61 0.95 7.88 2.17
CA GLN A 61 1.13 7.38 0.80
C GLN A 61 0.21 6.21 0.53
N GLU A 62 -0.30 6.13 -0.69
CA GLU A 62 -0.95 4.91 -1.18
C GLU A 62 0.12 4.00 -1.76
N ILE A 63 0.06 2.72 -1.40
CA ILE A 63 0.91 1.68 -1.94
C ILE A 63 0.02 0.72 -2.70
N THR A 64 0.24 0.61 -4.02
CA THR A 64 -0.37 -0.45 -4.81
C THR A 64 0.49 -1.70 -4.70
N GLU A 65 -0.02 -2.71 -4.01
CA GLU A 65 0.64 -4.01 -3.90
C GLU A 65 0.07 -4.96 -4.94
N GLY A 66 0.95 -5.62 -5.70
CA GLY A 66 0.55 -6.59 -6.71
C GLY A 66 0.85 -8.04 -6.32
N VAL A 67 0.09 -8.95 -6.92
CA VAL A 67 0.29 -10.39 -6.79
C VAL A 67 -0.09 -11.09 -8.08
N ASP A 68 0.75 -12.02 -8.49
CA ASP A 68 0.50 -12.92 -9.60
C ASP A 68 0.07 -14.28 -9.08
N ILE A 69 -1.05 -14.78 -9.59
CA ILE A 69 -1.43 -16.19 -9.47
C ILE A 69 -0.88 -16.89 -10.70
N VAL A 70 0.24 -17.60 -10.54
CA VAL A 70 0.83 -18.37 -11.62
C VAL A 70 0.21 -19.76 -11.65
N VAL A 71 -0.49 -20.08 -12.74
CA VAL A 71 -1.15 -21.37 -12.92
C VAL A 71 -0.40 -22.18 -13.97
N VAL A 72 -0.14 -23.44 -13.64
CA VAL A 72 0.62 -24.37 -14.46
C VAL A 72 -0.25 -25.59 -14.76
N TRP A 73 -0.40 -25.87 -16.06
CA TRP A 73 -1.10 -27.03 -16.57
C TRP A 73 -0.10 -28.05 -17.13
N PRO A 74 -0.38 -29.36 -17.01
CA PRO A 74 0.37 -30.36 -17.74
C PRO A 74 0.03 -30.23 -19.24
N GLN A 75 1.05 -30.28 -20.10
CA GLN A 75 0.87 -30.28 -21.54
C GLN A 75 0.32 -31.65 -21.96
N ARG A 76 -0.81 -31.66 -22.68
CA ARG A 76 -1.50 -32.90 -23.11
C ARG A 76 -1.54 -33.08 -24.62
N ASP A 77 -1.45 -32.00 -25.41
CA ASP A 77 -1.56 -32.03 -26.87
C ASP A 77 -0.64 -30.99 -27.55
N GLU A 78 0.22 -31.43 -28.49
CA GLU A 78 1.21 -30.60 -29.22
C GLU A 78 0.70 -29.26 -29.80
N PRO A 79 -0.59 -29.07 -30.20
CA PRO A 79 -1.06 -27.78 -30.73
C PRO A 79 -1.64 -26.81 -29.69
N GLY A 80 -1.74 -27.17 -28.41
CA GLY A 80 -2.11 -26.23 -27.33
C GLY A 80 -3.56 -25.70 -27.30
N TYR A 81 -4.43 -26.09 -28.25
CA TYR A 81 -5.81 -25.59 -28.36
C TYR A 81 -6.68 -25.91 -27.13
N GLY A 82 -6.55 -27.11 -26.54
CA GLY A 82 -7.33 -27.50 -25.35
C GLY A 82 -7.06 -26.63 -24.12
N VAL A 83 -5.86 -26.04 -24.03
CA VAL A 83 -5.44 -25.22 -22.88
C VAL A 83 -6.07 -23.83 -22.95
N ALA A 84 -6.41 -23.30 -24.13
CA ALA A 84 -6.95 -21.93 -24.26
C ALA A 84 -8.31 -21.75 -23.54
N ASP A 85 -9.20 -22.74 -23.66
CA ASP A 85 -10.48 -22.76 -22.94
C ASP A 85 -10.26 -22.96 -21.44
N GLU A 86 -9.34 -23.83 -21.04
CA GLU A 86 -8.98 -24.04 -19.63
C GLU A 86 -8.41 -22.77 -18.98
N VAL A 87 -7.56 -22.02 -19.68
CA VAL A 87 -7.00 -20.74 -19.18
C VAL A 87 -8.11 -19.70 -19.04
N THR A 88 -9.09 -19.69 -19.95
CA THR A 88 -10.23 -18.77 -19.87
C THR A 88 -11.18 -19.13 -18.72
N ALA A 89 -11.46 -20.41 -18.53
CA ALA A 89 -12.24 -20.91 -17.39
C ALA A 89 -11.52 -20.64 -16.07
N MET A 90 -10.20 -20.82 -16.02
CA MET A 90 -9.38 -20.52 -14.84
C MET A 90 -9.41 -19.03 -14.50
N ARG A 91 -9.32 -18.15 -15.50
CA ARG A 91 -9.50 -16.70 -15.29
C ARG A 91 -10.81 -16.41 -14.57
N GLN A 92 -11.92 -16.97 -15.05
CA GLN A 92 -13.23 -16.77 -14.46
C GLN A 92 -13.30 -17.32 -13.02
N ALA A 93 -12.72 -18.49 -12.77
CA ALA A 93 -12.67 -19.11 -11.45
C ALA A 93 -11.85 -18.29 -10.45
N LEU A 94 -10.67 -17.79 -10.86
CA LEU A 94 -9.82 -16.92 -10.05
C LEU A 94 -10.51 -15.58 -9.79
N CYS A 95 -11.07 -14.92 -10.81
CA CYS A 95 -11.78 -13.67 -10.62
C CYS A 95 -12.96 -13.82 -9.65
N ARG A 96 -13.74 -14.91 -9.76
CA ARG A 96 -14.84 -15.19 -8.84
C ARG A 96 -14.37 -15.38 -7.39
N ALA A 97 -13.17 -15.93 -7.19
CA ALA A 97 -12.63 -16.17 -5.86
C ALA A 97 -11.97 -14.92 -5.25
N LEU A 98 -11.30 -14.10 -6.06
CA LEU A 98 -10.42 -13.03 -5.58
C LEU A 98 -10.95 -11.61 -5.80
N VAL A 99 -11.61 -11.32 -6.93
CA VAL A 99 -12.00 -9.94 -7.24
C VAL A 99 -13.10 -9.50 -6.28
N GLY A 100 -12.90 -8.34 -5.65
CA GLY A 100 -13.81 -7.82 -4.63
C GLY A 100 -13.59 -8.38 -3.23
N TRP A 101 -12.67 -9.33 -3.04
CA TRP A 101 -12.24 -9.76 -1.71
C TRP A 101 -11.15 -8.83 -1.19
N THR A 102 -11.26 -8.38 0.06
CA THR A 102 -10.25 -7.56 0.75
C THR A 102 -9.35 -8.48 1.58
N PRO A 103 -8.07 -8.66 1.19
CA PRO A 103 -7.13 -9.43 1.99
C PRO A 103 -6.94 -8.81 3.38
N PRO A 104 -6.68 -9.62 4.43
CA PRO A 104 -6.36 -9.08 5.74
C PRO A 104 -5.17 -8.12 5.69
N GLY A 105 -5.36 -6.91 6.22
CA GLY A 105 -4.35 -5.85 6.25
C GLY A 105 -4.32 -4.94 5.02
N SER A 106 -5.05 -5.26 3.95
CA SER A 106 -5.22 -4.37 2.81
C SER A 106 -6.30 -3.31 3.08
N ALA A 107 -6.15 -2.12 2.52
CA ALA A 107 -7.13 -1.04 2.66
C ALA A 107 -8.30 -1.18 1.67
N ASP A 108 -8.07 -1.83 0.52
CA ASP A 108 -9.07 -2.01 -0.54
C ASP A 108 -9.20 -3.46 -1.02
N TRP A 109 -10.25 -3.77 -1.77
CA TRP A 109 -10.45 -5.07 -2.40
C TRP A 109 -9.41 -5.36 -3.48
N LEU A 110 -9.19 -6.65 -3.77
CA LEU A 110 -8.40 -7.08 -4.91
C LEU A 110 -9.12 -6.75 -6.23
N VAL A 111 -8.37 -6.18 -7.17
CA VAL A 111 -8.77 -5.96 -8.56
C VAL A 111 -7.96 -6.84 -9.50
N TYR A 112 -8.51 -7.14 -10.68
CA TYR A 112 -7.83 -7.93 -11.71
C TYR A 112 -7.14 -7.00 -12.71
N GLU A 113 -5.84 -7.19 -12.89
CA GLU A 113 -4.98 -6.36 -13.74
C GLU A 113 -4.78 -6.96 -15.13
N GLY A 114 -4.80 -8.29 -15.24
CA GLY A 114 -4.59 -8.94 -16.52
C GLY A 114 -4.05 -10.36 -16.42
N ARG A 115 -3.69 -10.91 -17.58
CA ARG A 115 -3.08 -12.23 -17.71
C ARG A 115 -1.87 -12.14 -18.62
N GLY A 116 -0.76 -12.75 -18.21
CA GLY A 116 0.46 -12.91 -19.00
C GLY A 116 0.68 -14.37 -19.38
N PHE A 117 1.17 -14.60 -20.59
CA PHE A 117 1.76 -15.89 -20.95
C PHE A 117 3.19 -15.92 -20.40
N LEU A 118 3.56 -16.98 -19.67
CA LEU A 118 4.90 -17.12 -19.12
C LEU A 118 5.74 -18.10 -19.94
N LEU A 119 5.21 -19.31 -20.14
CA LEU A 119 5.97 -20.41 -20.71
C LEU A 119 5.07 -21.46 -21.36
N THR A 120 5.58 -22.08 -22.41
CA THR A 120 5.10 -23.37 -22.91
C THR A 120 6.30 -24.25 -23.25
N ASP A 121 6.26 -25.50 -22.81
CA ASP A 121 7.20 -26.55 -23.22
C ASP A 121 6.43 -27.87 -23.43
N ARG A 122 7.13 -28.97 -23.73
CA ARG A 122 6.51 -30.28 -23.98
C ARG A 122 5.80 -30.90 -22.77
N ALA A 123 6.07 -30.42 -21.56
CA ALA A 123 5.56 -30.95 -20.31
C ALA A 123 4.54 -30.03 -19.66
N LYS A 124 4.61 -28.71 -19.86
CA LYS A 124 3.73 -27.74 -19.20
C LYS A 124 3.43 -26.47 -19.98
N VAL A 125 2.32 -25.83 -19.60
CA VAL A 125 1.95 -24.48 -20.01
C VAL A 125 1.71 -23.65 -18.75
N ALA A 126 2.26 -22.44 -18.69
CA ALA A 126 2.13 -21.55 -17.54
C ALA A 126 1.65 -20.15 -17.95
N TYR A 127 0.70 -19.63 -17.17
CA TYR A 127 0.17 -18.27 -17.28
C TYR A 127 0.18 -17.59 -15.92
N SER A 128 0.50 -16.29 -15.88
CA SER A 128 0.27 -15.44 -14.72
C SER A 128 -1.09 -14.75 -14.84
N PHE A 129 -1.80 -14.63 -13.72
CA PHE A 129 -2.99 -13.80 -13.58
C PHE A 129 -2.71 -12.77 -12.50
N SER A 130 -2.64 -11.51 -12.90
CA SER A 130 -2.19 -10.41 -12.05
C SER A 130 -3.38 -9.77 -11.35
N PHE A 131 -3.20 -9.49 -10.07
CA PHE A 131 -4.15 -8.78 -9.22
C PHE A 131 -3.41 -7.73 -8.41
N SER A 132 -4.13 -6.72 -7.96
CA SER A 132 -3.58 -5.68 -7.09
C SER A 132 -4.58 -5.25 -6.03
N SER A 133 -4.09 -4.68 -4.94
CA SER A 133 -4.89 -4.00 -3.91
C SER A 133 -4.13 -2.78 -3.41
N LEU A 134 -4.87 -1.83 -2.84
CA LEU A 134 -4.31 -0.63 -2.24
C LEU A 134 -4.10 -0.82 -0.74
N GLU A 135 -2.93 -0.40 -0.28
CA GLU A 135 -2.58 -0.22 1.12
C GLU A 135 -2.27 1.27 1.37
N VAL A 136 -2.48 1.75 2.59
CA VAL A 136 -2.14 3.12 2.98
C VAL A 136 -1.05 3.03 4.03
N MET A 137 0.08 3.67 3.74
CA MET A 137 1.20 3.79 4.68
C MET A 137 1.17 5.16 5.35
N GLY A 138 1.30 5.14 6.67
CA GLY A 138 1.26 6.34 7.51
C GLY A 138 -0.17 6.79 7.84
N SER A 139 -0.26 7.86 8.62
CA SER A 139 -1.51 8.35 9.20
C SER A 139 -1.53 9.87 9.30
N LEU A 140 -2.72 10.45 9.15
CA LEU A 140 -2.96 11.86 9.51
C LEU A 140 -3.10 12.04 11.03
N GLU A 141 -3.54 11.01 11.73
CA GLU A 141 -3.67 11.01 13.18
C GLU A 141 -2.44 10.38 13.82
N LEU A 142 -1.83 11.12 14.74
CA LEU A 142 -0.70 10.64 15.54
C LEU A 142 -1.14 9.46 16.40
N ARG A 143 -0.57 8.30 16.12
CA ARG A 143 -0.81 7.08 16.89
C ARG A 143 -0.15 7.19 18.26
N SER A 144 -0.90 6.86 19.31
CA SER A 144 -0.38 6.94 20.69
C SER A 144 0.50 5.76 21.08
N ASP A 145 0.41 4.63 20.36
CA ASP A 145 1.23 3.44 20.58
C ASP A 145 2.44 3.45 19.62
N PRO A 146 3.68 3.58 20.13
CA PRO A 146 4.89 3.55 19.31
C PRO A 146 5.04 2.27 18.48
N ALA A 147 4.45 1.15 18.89
CA ALA A 147 4.53 -0.11 18.15
C ALA A 147 3.67 -0.10 16.87
N GLN A 148 2.78 0.89 16.71
CA GLN A 148 1.90 1.04 15.56
C GLN A 148 2.36 2.13 14.60
N VAL A 149 3.47 2.82 14.90
CA VAL A 149 4.07 3.82 14.03
C VAL A 149 4.67 3.14 12.81
N GLU A 150 4.31 3.62 11.63
CA GLU A 150 4.72 3.02 10.35
C GLU A 150 5.84 3.83 9.69
N THR A 151 5.87 5.15 9.91
CA THR A 151 6.85 6.04 9.27
C THR A 151 7.79 6.72 10.27
N TRP A 152 8.97 7.13 9.78
CA TRP A 152 9.91 7.90 10.59
C TRP A 152 9.34 9.27 11.02
N HIS A 153 8.57 9.94 10.14
CA HIS A 153 7.99 11.25 10.44
C HIS A 153 7.00 11.16 11.61
N GLU A 154 6.16 10.12 11.64
CA GLU A 154 5.30 9.83 12.78
C GLU A 154 6.10 9.55 14.07
N ALA A 155 7.20 8.78 13.97
CA ALA A 155 8.05 8.48 15.12
C ALA A 155 8.69 9.75 15.71
N GLU A 156 9.13 10.67 14.84
CA GLU A 156 9.66 11.97 15.24
C GLU A 156 8.57 12.82 15.93
N LEU A 157 7.39 12.93 15.33
CA LEU A 157 6.26 13.67 15.89
C LEU A 157 5.82 13.10 17.24
N LEU A 158 5.81 11.77 17.40
CA LEU A 158 5.47 11.11 18.65
C LEU A 158 6.52 11.35 19.75
N GLY A 159 7.77 11.61 19.36
CA GLY A 159 8.86 11.95 20.26
C GLY A 159 8.89 13.42 20.70
N LEU A 160 8.07 14.29 20.11
CA LEU A 160 8.00 15.70 20.50
C LEU A 160 7.32 15.85 21.86
N SER A 161 7.81 16.79 22.66
CA SER A 161 7.09 17.23 23.85
C SER A 161 5.75 17.85 23.46
N GLN A 162 4.76 17.69 24.32
CA GLN A 162 3.46 18.33 24.14
C GLN A 162 3.61 19.84 23.92
N LEU A 163 2.85 20.41 22.99
CA LEU A 163 2.89 21.84 22.70
C LEU A 163 2.37 22.64 23.90
N GLU A 164 3.27 23.30 24.64
CA GLU A 164 2.94 24.02 25.87
C GLU A 164 2.17 25.32 25.64
N GLY A 165 2.39 25.97 24.50
CA GLY A 165 1.80 27.28 24.21
C GLY A 165 2.28 27.88 22.90
N VAL A 166 1.76 29.05 22.57
CA VAL A 166 2.09 29.82 21.38
C VAL A 166 2.32 31.28 21.76
N ASP A 167 3.46 31.82 21.33
CA ASP A 167 3.77 33.24 21.39
C ASP A 167 3.50 33.87 20.00
N ILE A 168 2.69 34.93 19.98
CA ILE A 168 2.28 35.63 18.76
C ILE A 168 2.75 37.08 18.86
N ASP A 169 3.63 37.48 17.94
CA ASP A 169 4.10 38.85 17.79
C ASP A 169 3.52 39.48 16.54
N VAL A 170 2.92 40.66 16.67
CA VAL A 170 2.29 41.39 15.57
C VAL A 170 3.05 42.69 15.32
N ASP A 171 3.51 42.84 14.07
CA ASP A 171 4.09 44.06 13.50
C ASP A 171 3.08 44.66 12.51
N ALA A 172 2.56 45.84 12.84
CA ALA A 172 1.44 46.45 12.16
C ALA A 172 1.89 47.33 10.99
N ILE A 173 1.27 47.12 9.82
CA ILE A 173 1.61 47.81 8.57
C ILE A 173 1.20 49.30 8.54
N ASN A 174 0.14 49.71 9.25
CA ASN A 174 -0.34 51.09 9.36
C ASN A 174 -1.53 51.15 10.35
N PRO A 175 -1.73 52.24 11.14
CA PRO A 175 -0.96 53.49 11.20
C PRO A 175 0.21 53.47 12.21
N MET A 176 0.56 52.31 12.77
CA MET A 176 1.55 52.19 13.85
C MET A 176 3.00 52.07 13.35
N VAL A 177 3.23 52.15 12.04
CA VAL A 177 4.57 52.13 11.43
C VAL A 177 5.40 53.33 11.88
N ASP A 178 6.55 53.03 12.46
CA ASP A 178 7.60 53.97 12.76
C ASP A 178 8.29 54.42 11.47
N ARG A 179 8.02 55.66 11.08
CA ARG A 179 8.61 56.28 9.89
C ARG A 179 10.13 56.47 10.00
N ASN A 180 10.74 56.32 11.18
CA ASN A 180 12.20 56.33 11.34
C ASN A 180 12.81 54.98 10.97
N LEU A 181 12.13 53.87 11.26
CA LEU A 181 12.56 52.53 10.90
C LEU A 181 12.17 52.19 9.46
N LYS A 182 11.02 52.69 9.01
CA LYS A 182 10.50 52.47 7.66
C LYS A 182 10.00 53.76 7.00
N PRO A 183 10.91 54.52 6.34
CA PRO A 183 10.61 55.85 5.82
C PRO A 183 9.54 55.90 4.72
N ASP A 184 9.41 54.83 3.93
CA ASP A 184 8.37 54.73 2.90
C ASP A 184 6.96 54.56 3.50
N GLY A 185 6.84 54.18 4.77
CA GLY A 185 5.58 53.98 5.49
C GLY A 185 4.75 52.81 4.95
N VAL A 186 5.36 51.92 4.16
CA VAL A 186 4.66 50.82 3.49
C VAL A 186 5.15 49.47 4.02
N GLY A 187 4.28 48.78 4.77
CA GLY A 187 4.53 47.44 5.29
C GLY A 187 5.11 47.44 6.72
N PRO A 188 5.40 46.25 7.26
CA PRO A 188 5.87 46.08 8.65
C PRO A 188 7.24 46.73 8.85
N ASP A 189 7.48 47.36 10.00
CA ASP A 189 8.69 48.17 10.28
C ASP A 189 9.76 47.43 11.10
N GLY A 190 9.47 46.18 11.48
CA GLY A 190 10.31 45.32 12.31
C GLY A 190 10.08 45.50 13.82
N ARG A 191 9.24 46.45 14.24
CA ARG A 191 8.83 46.64 15.64
C ARG A 191 7.58 45.81 15.90
N LYS A 192 7.52 45.23 17.10
CA LYS A 192 6.36 44.47 17.56
C LYS A 192 5.44 45.42 18.33
N GLU A 193 4.25 45.69 17.82
CA GLU A 193 3.24 46.50 18.50
C GLU A 193 2.47 45.69 19.55
N HIS A 194 2.27 44.41 19.28
CA HIS A 194 1.55 43.52 20.18
C HIS A 194 2.30 42.20 20.33
N HIS A 195 2.37 41.74 21.57
CA HIS A 195 2.79 40.39 21.92
C HIS A 195 1.63 39.73 22.67
N MET A 196 1.22 38.57 22.20
CA MET A 196 0.21 37.73 22.85
C MET A 196 0.83 36.39 23.16
N LYS A 197 0.65 35.93 24.39
CA LYS A 197 1.04 34.60 24.80
C LYS A 197 -0.19 33.78 25.14
N VAL A 198 -0.29 32.60 24.56
CA VAL A 198 -1.37 31.64 24.82
C VAL A 198 -0.73 30.36 25.33
N ASP A 199 -0.84 30.12 26.64
CA ASP A 199 -0.49 28.82 27.22
C ASP A 199 -1.66 27.85 26.97
N LEU A 200 -1.38 26.65 26.46
CA LEU A 200 -2.40 25.66 26.16
C LEU A 200 -2.71 24.83 27.42
N PRO A 201 -3.99 24.61 27.75
CA PRO A 201 -4.34 23.79 28.90
C PRO A 201 -3.93 22.33 28.64
N HIS A 202 -3.27 21.73 29.61
CA HIS A 202 -2.97 20.30 29.60
C HIS A 202 -3.65 19.64 30.80
N ASP A 203 -4.40 18.58 30.54
CA ASP A 203 -4.80 17.63 31.58
C ASP A 203 -3.56 16.81 31.97
N ASN A 204 -2.69 17.40 32.79
CA ASN A 204 -1.65 16.63 33.47
C ASN A 204 -2.28 15.96 34.69
N PRO A 205 -2.39 14.62 34.76
CA PRO A 205 -2.44 13.98 36.06
C PRO A 205 -1.12 14.34 36.76
N LYS A 206 -1.22 15.08 37.88
CA LYS A 206 -0.05 15.36 38.73
C LYS A 206 0.62 14.04 39.14
N PRO A 207 1.96 14.02 39.28
CA PRO A 207 2.70 12.85 39.72
C PRO A 207 2.28 12.37 41.12
#